data_AF-A0A519TN53-F1
#
_entry.id   AF-A0A519TN53-F1
#
_cell.length_a   1.000
_cell.length_b   1.000
_cell.length_c   1.000
_cell.angle_alpha   90.00
_cell.angle_beta   90.00
_cell.angle_gamma   90.00
#
_symmetry.space_group_name_H-M   'P 1'
#
loop_
_entity.id
_entity.type
_entity.pdbx_description
1 polymer ?
#
loop_
_entity_poly.entity_id
_entity_poly.type
_entity_poly.pdbx_seq_one_letter_code
_entity_poly.pdbx_strand_id
1 'polypeptide(L)'
;DDYFMEGHVWPGRCQFPDFTNPKVRKWWGKLYEELVDMGVAGFWNDMNEPAVFGSGTFPNDVRHNYDGHRGSHRKAHNVYGMQMVRSTYEGLKKLMRNKRPFTITRAGYSGMQRYASVWTGDNLASWEHLKMGNIQCQRLSVSGVPFCGTDIGGFSGEPDGELFTRWIQLGTFSPFMRAHSAGDTAEREPWSFGEFFEDINRKFIELRYRLMPYLYSVFWEHHRYGFPILRPLVMLEQENISNSFRQDEFCYGDKLLICPVLEQGAISRKVYLPKGTWYNFWTNEVLEGGNEYTVEAKIDSMPMFVRAGSVIPEYPVMQYVDEKAITEVVLNIYQSDYEVNSYMYEDHGDTFAFEQDIYLEKKFTVKADQQLFKINQRIEGLYTPNYEFYSCNVMGVKFQVKKIIVDNKEVSDFHIDDKNILHFKCLKTFTEIQILSL
;
A
#
# COMPACT_ATOMS: atom_id res chain seq x y z
N ASP A 1 35.22 -14.08 -30.40
CA ASP A 1 35.91 -13.88 -29.11
C ASP A 1 34.89 -13.73 -28.01
N ASP A 2 34.49 -14.88 -27.49
CA ASP A 2 33.44 -15.09 -26.50
C ASP A 2 33.99 -14.88 -25.07
N TYR A 3 34.44 -13.66 -24.78
CA TYR A 3 34.79 -13.31 -23.40
C TYR A 3 33.53 -12.91 -22.66
N PHE A 4 33.19 -13.66 -21.59
CA PHE A 4 32.14 -13.27 -20.67
C PHE A 4 32.53 -11.97 -19.95
N MET A 5 31.54 -11.11 -19.70
CA MET A 5 31.76 -9.96 -18.82
C MET A 5 32.08 -10.47 -17.41
N GLU A 6 33.21 -10.02 -16.87
CA GLU A 6 33.70 -10.38 -15.54
C GLU A 6 33.89 -9.15 -14.66
N GLY A 7 33.70 -9.33 -13.35
CA GLY A 7 33.83 -8.27 -12.37
C GLY A 7 33.75 -8.84 -10.95
N HIS A 8 33.81 -7.98 -9.94
CA HIS A 8 33.74 -8.39 -8.54
C HIS A 8 32.44 -7.90 -7.90
N VAL A 9 31.79 -8.76 -7.14
CA VAL A 9 30.64 -8.44 -6.27
C VAL A 9 30.79 -9.25 -4.97
N TRP A 10 29.68 -9.50 -4.25
CA TRP A 10 29.69 -10.19 -2.95
C TRP A 10 30.47 -11.52 -2.88
N PRO A 11 30.35 -12.46 -3.84
CA PRO A 11 31.10 -13.72 -3.77
C PRO A 11 32.54 -13.60 -4.35
N GLY A 12 33.02 -12.38 -4.64
CA GLY A 12 34.29 -12.15 -5.33
C GLY A 12 34.11 -12.10 -6.84
N ARG A 13 35.00 -12.76 -7.60
CA ARG A 13 35.00 -12.75 -9.07
C ARG A 13 33.75 -13.45 -9.62
N CYS A 14 32.99 -12.73 -10.43
CA CYS A 14 31.71 -13.15 -11.01
C CYS A 14 31.72 -13.02 -12.54
N GLN A 15 30.87 -13.82 -13.19
CA GLN A 15 30.40 -13.59 -14.56
C GLN A 15 28.94 -13.13 -14.53
N PHE A 16 28.56 -12.29 -15.49
CA PHE A 16 27.25 -11.65 -15.50
C PHE A 16 26.33 -12.21 -16.61
N PRO A 17 25.12 -12.69 -16.30
CA PRO A 17 24.17 -13.15 -17.30
C PRO A 17 23.68 -12.01 -18.19
N ASP A 18 23.65 -12.21 -19.51
CA ASP A 18 22.98 -11.27 -20.40
C ASP A 18 21.46 -11.49 -20.41
N PHE A 19 20.74 -10.84 -19.49
CA PHE A 19 19.27 -10.94 -19.40
C PHE A 19 18.53 -10.40 -20.64
N THR A 20 19.23 -9.71 -21.54
CA THR A 20 18.65 -9.30 -22.82
C THR A 20 18.56 -10.45 -23.83
N ASN A 21 19.18 -11.60 -23.53
CA ASN A 21 19.08 -12.83 -24.33
C ASN A 21 17.89 -13.69 -23.85
N PRO A 22 16.89 -13.99 -24.71
CA PRO A 22 15.76 -14.84 -24.35
C PRO A 22 16.14 -16.22 -23.78
N LYS A 23 17.26 -16.79 -24.25
CA LYS A 23 17.76 -18.09 -23.74
C LYS A 23 18.23 -17.98 -22.30
N VAL A 24 18.92 -16.88 -21.96
CA VAL A 24 19.38 -16.59 -20.59
C VAL A 24 18.17 -16.35 -19.67
N ARG A 25 17.16 -15.60 -20.12
CA ARG A 25 15.93 -15.39 -19.32
C ARG A 25 15.23 -16.71 -18.97
N LYS A 26 15.11 -17.61 -19.94
CA LYS A 26 14.52 -18.95 -19.72
C LYS A 26 15.38 -19.82 -18.81
N TRP A 27 16.71 -19.75 -18.93
CA TRP A 27 17.63 -20.46 -18.04
C TRP A 27 17.53 -19.92 -16.60
N TRP A 28 17.59 -18.60 -16.43
CA TRP A 28 17.51 -17.93 -15.14
C TRP A 28 16.25 -18.31 -14.37
N GLY A 29 15.09 -18.24 -15.03
CA GLY A 29 13.81 -18.57 -14.40
C GLY A 29 13.72 -20.02 -13.87
N LYS A 30 14.50 -20.97 -14.41
CA LYS A 30 14.54 -22.36 -13.93
C LYS A 30 15.39 -22.54 -12.68
N LEU A 31 16.33 -21.64 -12.41
CA LEU A 31 17.23 -21.75 -11.25
C LEU A 31 16.49 -21.59 -9.92
N TYR A 32 15.25 -21.10 -9.95
CA TYR A 32 14.41 -20.93 -8.77
C TYR A 32 13.65 -22.19 -8.35
N GLU A 33 13.67 -23.28 -9.14
CA GLU A 33 12.86 -24.50 -8.90
C GLU A 33 13.08 -25.07 -7.49
N GLU A 34 14.34 -25.29 -7.10
CA GLU A 34 14.67 -25.84 -5.78
C GLU A 34 14.18 -24.95 -4.63
N LEU A 35 14.35 -23.62 -4.73
CA LEU A 35 13.91 -22.68 -3.69
C LEU A 35 12.39 -22.61 -3.60
N VAL A 36 11.68 -22.71 -4.73
CA VAL A 36 10.22 -22.78 -4.75
C VAL A 36 9.73 -24.08 -4.12
N ASP A 37 10.37 -25.21 -4.41
CA ASP A 37 10.05 -26.50 -3.80
C ASP A 37 10.31 -26.53 -2.29
N MET A 38 11.29 -25.76 -1.81
CA MET A 38 11.53 -25.51 -0.38
C MET A 38 10.49 -24.58 0.29
N GLY A 39 9.62 -23.95 -0.49
CA GLY A 39 8.55 -23.07 0.02
C GLY A 39 8.89 -21.58 0.05
N VAL A 40 9.97 -21.12 -0.61
CA VAL A 40 10.26 -19.69 -0.73
C VAL A 40 9.19 -19.01 -1.59
N ALA A 41 8.46 -18.07 -0.98
CA ALA A 41 7.27 -17.45 -1.57
C ALA A 41 7.53 -16.16 -2.38
N GLY A 42 8.73 -15.57 -2.27
CA GLY A 42 9.07 -14.34 -2.97
C GLY A 42 10.58 -14.15 -3.13
N PHE A 43 10.98 -13.36 -4.13
CA PHE A 43 12.38 -13.25 -4.53
C PHE A 43 12.81 -11.80 -4.72
N TRP A 44 13.91 -11.45 -4.08
CA TRP A 44 14.50 -10.12 -4.13
C TRP A 44 15.72 -10.11 -5.06
N ASN A 45 15.61 -9.40 -6.18
CA ASN A 45 16.70 -9.17 -7.14
C ASN A 45 17.40 -7.84 -6.85
N ASP A 46 18.52 -7.93 -6.16
CA ASP A 46 19.39 -6.82 -5.83
C ASP A 46 20.62 -6.74 -6.76
N MET A 47 21.40 -5.66 -6.67
CA MET A 47 22.68 -5.45 -7.37
C MET A 47 22.56 -5.41 -8.90
N ASN A 48 21.36 -5.13 -9.41
CA ASN A 48 21.00 -5.37 -10.80
C ASN A 48 20.97 -4.12 -11.70
N GLU A 49 21.68 -3.06 -11.32
CA GLU A 49 21.88 -1.88 -12.19
C GLU A 49 22.51 -2.20 -13.55
N PRO A 50 23.52 -3.10 -13.73
CA PRO A 50 24.21 -4.00 -12.80
C PRO A 50 25.36 -3.36 -12.02
N ALA A 51 25.46 -3.67 -10.72
CA ALA A 51 26.52 -3.19 -9.86
C ALA A 51 27.79 -4.04 -10.00
N VAL A 52 28.94 -3.37 -10.14
CA VAL A 52 30.28 -3.98 -10.10
C VAL A 52 31.16 -3.20 -9.15
N PHE A 53 31.79 -3.88 -8.18
CA PHE A 53 32.66 -3.24 -7.21
C PHE A 53 33.87 -2.58 -7.91
N GLY A 54 34.17 -1.34 -7.52
CA GLY A 54 35.24 -0.52 -8.09
C GLY A 54 34.84 0.25 -9.36
N SER A 55 34.21 -0.40 -10.35
CA SER A 55 33.83 0.27 -11.61
C SER A 55 32.41 0.83 -11.65
N GLY A 56 31.56 0.51 -10.66
CA GLY A 56 30.16 0.90 -10.58
C GLY A 56 29.26 0.05 -11.48
N THR A 57 29.60 -0.09 -12.76
CA THR A 57 28.86 -0.94 -13.73
C THR A 57 29.78 -1.52 -14.81
N PHE A 58 29.20 -2.13 -15.86
CA PHE A 58 29.97 -2.73 -16.96
C PHE A 58 30.58 -1.67 -17.88
N PRO A 59 31.73 -1.97 -18.52
CA PRO A 59 32.25 -1.16 -19.61
C PRO A 59 31.22 -0.98 -20.75
N ASN A 60 31.21 0.22 -21.34
CA ASN A 60 30.24 0.65 -22.33
C ASN A 60 30.17 -0.21 -23.61
N ASP A 61 31.26 -0.89 -23.93
CA ASP A 61 31.45 -1.72 -25.12
C ASP A 61 31.08 -3.20 -24.92
N VAL A 62 30.79 -3.64 -23.68
CA VAL A 62 30.26 -4.98 -23.37
C VAL A 62 29.06 -5.28 -24.25
N ARG A 63 29.04 -6.46 -24.88
CA ARG A 63 28.05 -6.83 -25.90
C ARG A 63 26.85 -7.54 -25.29
N HIS A 64 25.67 -7.13 -25.73
CA HIS A 64 24.38 -7.69 -25.34
C HIS A 64 23.64 -8.22 -26.57
N ASN A 65 22.87 -9.30 -26.38
CA ASN A 65 22.03 -9.91 -27.38
C ASN A 65 20.88 -8.99 -27.81
N TYR A 66 20.24 -8.35 -26.82
CA TYR A 66 19.15 -7.38 -26.98
C TYR A 66 18.01 -7.91 -27.86
N ASP A 67 17.50 -9.10 -27.51
CA ASP A 67 16.47 -9.82 -28.26
C ASP A 67 16.81 -9.94 -29.76
N GLY A 68 18.06 -10.32 -30.05
CA GLY A 68 18.60 -10.42 -31.41
C GLY A 68 19.10 -9.09 -32.00
N HIS A 69 18.72 -7.94 -31.46
CA HIS A 69 19.11 -6.60 -31.93
C HIS A 69 20.40 -6.12 -31.27
N ARG A 70 21.46 -6.92 -31.45
CA ARG A 70 22.78 -6.80 -30.79
C ARG A 70 23.19 -5.35 -30.56
N GLY A 71 23.64 -5.06 -29.35
CA GLY A 71 24.06 -3.72 -28.93
C GLY A 71 25.17 -3.78 -27.90
N SER A 72 25.74 -2.62 -27.58
CA SER A 72 26.66 -2.52 -26.45
C SER A 72 25.92 -2.19 -25.16
N HIS A 73 26.63 -2.23 -24.03
CA HIS A 73 26.08 -1.90 -22.72
C HIS A 73 25.49 -0.50 -22.67
N ARG A 74 26.03 0.47 -23.44
CA ARG A 74 25.42 1.81 -23.61
C ARG A 74 23.94 1.77 -23.98
N LYS A 75 23.52 0.78 -24.76
CA LYS A 75 22.12 0.58 -25.18
C LYS A 75 21.33 -0.26 -24.17
N ALA A 76 22.00 -1.22 -23.51
CA ALA A 76 21.36 -2.23 -22.69
C ALA A 76 21.31 -1.92 -21.18
N HIS A 77 22.16 -1.02 -20.69
CA HIS A 77 22.39 -0.76 -19.26
C HIS A 77 21.08 -0.57 -18.50
N ASN A 78 20.27 0.42 -18.87
CA ASN A 78 19.04 0.76 -18.16
C ASN A 78 17.98 -0.34 -18.18
N VAL A 79 18.01 -1.28 -19.14
CA VAL A 79 17.04 -2.39 -19.17
C VAL A 79 17.56 -3.66 -18.51
N TYR A 80 18.82 -3.70 -18.06
CA TYR A 80 19.43 -4.90 -17.49
C TYR A 80 18.65 -5.40 -16.26
N GLY A 81 18.46 -4.54 -15.25
CA GLY A 81 17.71 -4.87 -14.03
C GLY A 81 16.26 -5.26 -14.30
N MET A 82 15.59 -4.53 -15.20
CA MET A 82 14.23 -4.88 -15.64
C MET A 82 14.17 -6.27 -16.28
N GLN A 83 15.13 -6.62 -17.13
CA GLN A 83 15.15 -7.94 -17.77
C GLN A 83 15.51 -9.05 -16.78
N MET A 84 16.35 -8.78 -15.78
CA MET A 84 16.61 -9.72 -14.68
C MET A 84 15.31 -10.05 -13.94
N VAL A 85 14.60 -9.03 -13.44
CA VAL A 85 13.38 -9.27 -12.65
C VAL A 85 12.23 -9.82 -13.49
N ARG A 86 12.12 -9.43 -14.77
CA ARG A 86 11.22 -10.08 -15.73
C ARG A 86 11.51 -11.58 -15.85
N SER A 87 12.79 -11.95 -15.94
CA SER A 87 13.20 -13.36 -16.05
C SER A 87 12.81 -14.14 -14.80
N THR A 88 13.02 -13.55 -13.63
CA THR A 88 12.59 -14.10 -12.34
C THR A 88 11.07 -14.29 -12.32
N TYR A 89 10.30 -13.23 -12.58
CA TYR A 89 8.83 -13.27 -12.57
C TYR A 89 8.26 -14.32 -13.55
N GLU A 90 8.72 -14.34 -14.81
CA GLU A 90 8.25 -15.30 -15.81
C GLU A 90 8.65 -16.75 -15.49
N GLY A 91 9.78 -16.95 -14.79
CA GLY A 91 10.19 -18.24 -14.26
C GLY A 91 9.26 -18.69 -13.14
N LEU A 92 9.08 -17.84 -12.12
CA LEU A 92 8.22 -18.11 -10.98
C LEU A 92 6.76 -18.37 -11.37
N LYS A 93 6.22 -17.62 -12.35
CA LYS A 93 4.85 -17.84 -12.86
C LYS A 93 4.66 -19.28 -13.37
N LYS A 94 5.72 -19.93 -13.87
CA LYS A 94 5.68 -21.34 -14.32
C LYS A 94 5.88 -22.32 -13.16
N LEU A 95 6.74 -22.00 -12.21
CA LEU A 95 7.11 -22.88 -11.10
C LEU A 95 6.06 -22.92 -9.98
N MET A 96 5.47 -21.78 -9.64
CA MET A 96 4.59 -21.61 -8.46
C MET A 96 3.13 -22.05 -8.68
N ARG A 97 2.85 -22.93 -9.66
CA ARG A 97 1.55 -23.62 -9.85
C ARG A 97 0.32 -22.70 -9.70
N ASN A 98 0.19 -21.68 -10.55
CA ASN A 98 -0.91 -20.69 -10.56
C ASN A 98 -0.96 -19.70 -9.39
N LYS A 99 0.08 -19.61 -8.55
CA LYS A 99 0.26 -18.48 -7.64
C LYS A 99 0.94 -17.30 -8.33
N ARG A 100 0.54 -16.09 -7.97
CA ARG A 100 1.09 -14.80 -8.38
C ARG A 100 2.50 -14.66 -7.79
N PRO A 101 3.54 -14.49 -8.61
CA PRO A 101 4.88 -14.27 -8.10
C PRO A 101 5.00 -12.94 -7.37
N PHE A 102 5.66 -12.95 -6.22
CA PHE A 102 6.10 -11.73 -5.55
C PHE A 102 7.61 -11.53 -5.78
N THR A 103 7.97 -10.45 -6.47
CA THR A 103 9.37 -10.10 -6.70
C THR A 103 9.65 -8.65 -6.34
N ILE A 104 10.86 -8.41 -5.84
CA ILE A 104 11.36 -7.09 -5.46
C ILE A 104 12.60 -6.80 -6.31
N THR A 105 12.74 -5.59 -6.85
CA THR A 105 13.92 -5.20 -7.64
C THR A 105 14.50 -3.86 -7.21
N ARG A 106 15.82 -3.70 -7.33
CA ARG A 106 16.48 -2.39 -7.12
C ARG A 106 16.37 -1.54 -8.37
N ALA A 107 16.98 -2.02 -9.44
CA ALA A 107 16.99 -1.34 -10.72
C ALA A 107 15.78 -1.75 -11.57
N GLY A 108 15.24 -0.79 -12.29
CA GLY A 108 14.11 -0.97 -13.19
C GLY A 108 14.09 0.08 -14.29
N TYR A 109 13.31 -0.18 -15.33
CA TYR A 109 13.02 0.76 -16.41
C TYR A 109 11.51 0.86 -16.61
N SER A 110 11.04 1.71 -17.52
CA SER A 110 9.63 1.79 -17.88
C SER A 110 9.10 0.41 -18.29
N GLY A 111 8.04 -0.06 -17.60
CA GLY A 111 7.45 -1.38 -17.78
C GLY A 111 7.83 -2.40 -16.70
N MET A 112 8.80 -2.10 -15.83
CA MET A 112 9.22 -2.98 -14.73
C MET A 112 8.07 -3.29 -13.74
N GLN A 113 7.15 -2.35 -13.52
CA GLN A 113 6.00 -2.50 -12.60
C GLN A 113 5.08 -3.69 -12.93
N ARG A 114 5.20 -4.26 -14.14
CA ARG A 114 4.48 -5.48 -14.54
C ARG A 114 5.00 -6.73 -13.85
N TYR A 115 6.22 -6.67 -13.31
CA TYR A 115 6.96 -7.83 -12.83
C TYR A 115 7.30 -7.73 -11.35
N ALA A 116 7.49 -6.52 -10.81
CA ALA A 116 8.07 -6.37 -9.48
C ALA A 116 7.57 -5.15 -8.71
N SER A 117 7.66 -5.26 -7.38
CA SER A 117 7.72 -4.13 -6.46
C SER A 117 9.15 -3.58 -6.40
N VAL A 118 9.30 -2.40 -5.80
CA VAL A 118 10.59 -1.75 -5.56
C VAL A 118 10.73 -1.33 -4.11
N TRP A 119 11.96 -1.24 -3.64
CA TRP A 119 12.29 -0.44 -2.46
C TRP A 119 13.21 0.70 -2.89
N THR A 120 13.26 1.78 -2.11
CA THR A 120 14.00 2.99 -2.47
C THR A 120 15.52 2.88 -2.32
N GLY A 121 16.05 1.70 -2.04
CA GLY A 121 17.48 1.47 -1.86
C GLY A 121 17.98 1.80 -0.45
N ASP A 122 19.30 1.86 -0.34
CA ASP A 122 20.09 1.95 0.89
C ASP A 122 19.98 3.35 1.53
N ASN A 123 18.86 3.61 2.21
CA ASN A 123 18.61 4.86 2.94
C ASN A 123 19.36 4.91 4.29
N LEU A 124 19.53 6.11 4.83
CA LEU A 124 20.12 6.34 6.15
C LEU A 124 19.04 6.41 7.23
N ALA A 125 19.39 6.00 8.45
CA ALA A 125 18.60 6.19 9.65
C ALA A 125 18.61 7.68 10.08
N SER A 126 17.90 8.52 9.33
CA SER A 126 17.78 9.96 9.64
C SER A 126 16.39 10.51 9.29
N TRP A 127 16.02 11.63 9.93
CA TRP A 127 14.75 12.34 9.66
C TRP A 127 14.67 12.89 8.25
N GLU A 128 15.81 13.32 7.68
CA GLU A 128 15.90 13.76 6.29
C GLU A 128 15.59 12.61 5.32
N HIS A 129 16.07 11.39 5.62
CA HIS A 129 15.78 10.22 4.80
C HIS A 129 14.35 9.70 4.99
N LEU A 130 13.75 9.85 6.18
CA LEU A 130 12.33 9.62 6.39
C LEU A 130 11.49 10.55 5.47
N LYS A 131 11.80 11.85 5.48
CA LYS A 131 11.14 12.84 4.61
C LYS A 131 11.37 12.58 3.12
N MET A 132 12.61 12.34 2.73
CA MET A 132 12.96 12.07 1.33
C MET A 132 12.30 10.79 0.83
N GLY A 133 12.28 9.73 1.64
CA GLY A 133 11.65 8.46 1.31
C GLY A 133 10.14 8.59 1.06
N ASN A 134 9.44 9.37 1.90
CA ASN A 134 8.02 9.71 1.67
C ASN A 134 7.79 10.33 0.27
N ILE A 135 8.59 11.35 -0.06
CA ILE A 135 8.49 12.06 -1.35
C ILE A 135 8.84 11.13 -2.52
N GLN A 136 9.85 10.27 -2.36
CA GLN A 136 10.25 9.29 -3.38
C GLN A 136 9.13 8.28 -3.66
N CYS A 137 8.52 7.69 -2.64
CA CYS A 137 7.41 6.74 -2.81
C CYS A 137 6.20 7.39 -3.50
N GLN A 138 5.86 8.63 -3.12
CA GLN A 138 4.82 9.39 -3.80
C GLN A 138 5.11 9.61 -5.30
N ARG A 139 6.35 9.98 -5.63
CA ARG A 139 6.77 10.19 -7.03
C ARG A 139 6.81 8.89 -7.83
N LEU A 140 7.26 7.79 -7.22
CA LEU A 140 7.23 6.45 -7.84
C LEU A 140 5.79 6.03 -8.14
N SER A 141 4.88 6.23 -7.19
CA SER A 141 3.46 5.94 -7.35
C SER A 141 2.84 6.68 -8.53
N VAL A 142 3.05 8.01 -8.63
CA VAL A 142 2.57 8.81 -9.77
C VAL A 142 3.27 8.45 -11.09
N SER A 143 4.51 7.94 -11.02
CA SER A 143 5.25 7.44 -12.19
C SER A 143 4.85 6.03 -12.63
N GLY A 144 3.80 5.44 -12.02
CA GLY A 144 3.28 4.13 -12.38
C GLY A 144 4.02 2.95 -11.74
N VAL A 145 4.81 3.19 -10.68
CA VAL A 145 5.47 2.14 -9.87
C VAL A 145 5.00 2.25 -8.42
N PRO A 146 3.72 2.00 -8.12
CA PRO A 146 3.18 2.31 -6.80
C PRO A 146 3.46 1.24 -5.75
N PHE A 147 3.80 0.00 -6.12
CA PHE A 147 4.20 -1.02 -5.15
C PHE A 147 5.63 -0.77 -4.68
N CYS A 148 5.78 0.28 -3.86
CA CYS A 148 7.06 0.83 -3.42
C CYS A 148 7.09 1.12 -1.92
N GLY A 149 8.29 1.20 -1.37
CA GLY A 149 8.51 1.47 0.05
C GLY A 149 9.97 1.75 0.38
N THR A 150 10.22 2.25 1.58
CA THR A 150 11.57 2.48 2.12
C THR A 150 11.96 1.34 3.05
N ASP A 151 13.26 1.19 3.35
CA ASP A 151 13.67 0.40 4.50
C ASP A 151 13.38 1.19 5.79
N ILE A 152 12.41 0.71 6.56
CA ILE A 152 11.92 1.36 7.78
C ILE A 152 13.01 1.35 8.84
N GLY A 153 13.27 2.52 9.42
CA GLY A 153 14.38 2.74 10.35
C GLY A 153 15.71 3.05 9.67
N GLY A 154 15.77 3.06 8.34
CA GLY A 154 16.99 3.26 7.56
C GLY A 154 17.81 1.98 7.40
N PHE A 155 18.39 1.78 6.22
CA PHE A 155 19.28 0.66 5.93
C PHE A 155 20.63 0.80 6.65
N SER A 156 21.26 1.98 6.58
CA SER A 156 22.53 2.28 7.26
C SER A 156 22.34 3.25 8.43
N GLY A 157 23.26 3.22 9.40
CA GLY A 157 23.16 3.99 10.63
C GLY A 157 22.17 3.37 11.63
N GLU A 158 21.96 4.01 12.77
CA GLU A 158 21.16 3.49 13.88
C GLU A 158 20.05 4.48 14.25
N PRO A 159 18.76 4.14 14.07
CA PRO A 159 17.67 5.00 14.49
C PRO A 159 17.51 4.95 16.02
N ASP A 160 16.96 6.01 16.61
CA ASP A 160 16.39 5.94 17.95
C ASP A 160 14.93 5.44 17.90
N GLY A 161 14.32 5.20 19.07
CA GLY A 161 12.95 4.71 19.17
C GLY A 161 11.92 5.68 18.59
N GLU A 162 12.17 6.99 18.64
CA GLU A 162 11.26 7.99 18.08
C GLU A 162 11.26 7.93 16.56
N LEU A 163 12.45 8.00 15.94
CA LEU A 163 12.61 7.94 14.49
C LEU A 163 12.05 6.63 13.94
N PHE A 164 12.38 5.50 14.56
CA PHE A 164 11.85 4.19 14.13
C PHE A 164 10.32 4.16 14.20
N THR A 165 9.74 4.65 15.30
CA THR A 165 8.28 4.70 15.49
C THR A 165 7.58 5.60 14.47
N ARG A 166 8.12 6.81 14.20
CA ARG A 166 7.58 7.68 13.14
C ARG A 166 7.71 7.05 11.76
N TRP A 167 8.76 6.26 11.53
CA TRP A 167 8.92 5.52 10.29
C TRP A 167 7.93 4.36 10.17
N ILE A 168 7.59 3.67 11.26
CA ILE A 168 6.49 2.67 11.27
C ILE A 168 5.15 3.33 10.98
N GLN A 169 4.88 4.51 11.54
CA GLN A 169 3.65 5.27 11.26
C GLN A 169 3.51 5.61 9.77
N LEU A 170 4.57 6.12 9.14
CA LEU A 170 4.59 6.33 7.69
C LEU A 170 4.52 5.01 6.91
N GLY A 171 5.29 4.01 7.32
CA GLY A 171 5.42 2.70 6.71
C GLY A 171 4.11 1.91 6.68
N THR A 172 3.24 2.13 7.67
CA THR A 172 1.85 1.62 7.74
C THR A 172 1.09 1.94 6.45
N PHE A 173 1.38 3.08 5.82
CA PHE A 173 0.77 3.54 4.56
C PHE A 173 1.74 3.52 3.38
N SER A 174 2.89 2.85 3.48
CA SER A 174 3.70 2.50 2.33
C SER A 174 3.13 1.24 1.65
N PRO A 175 2.96 1.22 0.32
CA PRO A 175 2.43 0.04 -0.38
C PRO A 175 3.29 -1.20 -0.15
N PHE A 176 4.62 -1.05 -0.15
CA PHE A 176 5.57 -2.03 0.36
C PHE A 176 6.06 -1.60 1.75
N MET A 177 5.86 -2.43 2.78
CA MET A 177 6.24 -2.13 4.16
C MET A 177 7.26 -3.16 4.64
N ARG A 178 8.52 -2.75 4.82
CA ARG A 178 9.62 -3.62 5.26
C ARG A 178 10.55 -2.87 6.21
N ALA A 179 10.87 -3.45 7.35
CA ALA A 179 12.04 -3.07 8.14
C ALA A 179 13.24 -3.89 7.66
N HIS A 180 14.35 -3.23 7.35
CA HIS A 180 15.56 -3.87 6.83
C HIS A 180 16.78 -3.01 7.15
N SER A 181 17.92 -3.63 7.39
CA SER A 181 19.17 -2.96 7.73
C SER A 181 20.38 -3.69 7.17
N ALA A 182 21.50 -2.97 7.13
CA ALA A 182 22.82 -3.53 6.87
C ALA A 182 23.21 -4.49 8.01
N GLY A 183 23.98 -5.53 7.66
CA GLY A 183 24.34 -6.62 8.58
C GLY A 183 25.29 -6.24 9.71
N ASP A 184 25.85 -5.03 9.70
CA ASP A 184 26.80 -4.49 10.68
C ASP A 184 26.19 -3.40 11.57
N THR A 185 24.86 -3.37 11.70
CA THR A 185 24.14 -2.36 12.48
C THR A 185 23.40 -2.98 13.68
N ALA A 186 23.02 -2.15 14.66
CA ALA A 186 22.19 -2.58 15.78
C ALA A 186 20.81 -3.14 15.33
N GLU A 187 20.31 -4.09 16.13
CA GLU A 187 18.95 -4.63 16.07
C GLU A 187 17.91 -3.49 16.07
N ARG A 188 16.89 -3.60 15.22
CA ARG A 188 15.88 -2.54 15.00
C ARG A 188 14.50 -3.09 14.67
N GLU A 189 14.22 -4.31 15.08
CA GLU A 189 12.88 -4.86 15.05
C GLU A 189 11.94 -4.00 15.92
N PRO A 190 10.61 -4.07 15.72
CA PRO A 190 9.67 -3.23 16.46
C PRO A 190 9.78 -3.28 18.00
N TRP A 191 10.34 -4.35 18.55
CA TRP A 191 10.56 -4.59 19.98
C TRP A 191 11.94 -4.11 20.50
N SER A 192 12.86 -3.70 19.62
CA SER A 192 14.26 -3.38 20.00
C SER A 192 14.40 -2.04 20.74
N PHE A 193 13.35 -1.23 20.80
CA PHE A 193 13.36 0.12 21.39
C PHE A 193 12.67 0.20 22.77
N GLY A 194 12.26 -0.94 23.33
CA GLY A 194 11.56 -1.02 24.62
C GLY A 194 10.03 -0.92 24.51
N GLU A 195 9.35 -1.37 25.57
CA GLU A 195 7.89 -1.63 25.60
C GLU A 195 7.05 -0.41 25.18
N PHE A 196 7.46 0.80 25.59
CA PHE A 196 6.78 2.04 25.21
C PHE A 196 6.66 2.23 23.69
N PHE A 197 7.76 2.02 22.95
CA PHE A 197 7.75 2.16 21.50
C PHE A 197 7.16 0.92 20.82
N GLU A 198 7.40 -0.27 21.39
CA GLU A 198 6.82 -1.52 20.88
C GLU A 198 5.29 -1.45 20.83
N ASP A 199 4.64 -0.95 21.88
CA ASP A 199 3.18 -0.82 21.94
C ASP A 199 2.64 0.11 20.85
N ILE A 200 3.34 1.22 20.60
CA ILE A 200 2.97 2.16 19.54
C ILE A 200 3.18 1.52 18.16
N ASN A 201 4.31 0.85 17.95
CA ASN A 201 4.61 0.15 16.71
C ASN A 201 3.54 -0.93 16.43
N ARG A 202 3.17 -1.71 17.46
CA ARG A 202 2.11 -2.71 17.39
C ARG A 202 0.79 -2.09 16.98
N LYS A 203 0.36 -0.99 17.62
CA LYS A 203 -0.88 -0.26 17.26
C LYS A 203 -0.95 0.08 15.77
N PHE A 204 0.13 0.56 15.18
CA PHE A 204 0.17 0.96 13.77
C PHE A 204 0.28 -0.24 12.81
N ILE A 205 1.04 -1.28 13.18
CA ILE A 205 1.06 -2.55 12.42
C ILE A 205 -0.34 -3.19 12.42
N GLU A 206 -1.00 -3.27 13.56
CA GLU A 206 -2.37 -3.79 13.68
C GLU A 206 -3.37 -2.94 12.88
N LEU A 207 -3.20 -1.61 12.84
CA LEU A 207 -4.00 -0.74 11.98
C LEU A 207 -3.85 -1.11 10.50
N ARG A 208 -2.62 -1.39 10.03
CA ARG A 208 -2.42 -1.86 8.66
C ARG A 208 -3.17 -3.16 8.39
N TYR A 209 -3.12 -4.11 9.32
CA TYR A 209 -3.82 -5.40 9.19
C TYR A 209 -5.34 -5.23 9.19
N ARG A 210 -5.89 -4.34 10.03
CA ARG A 210 -7.32 -4.01 9.97
C ARG A 210 -7.70 -3.40 8.63
N LEU A 211 -6.90 -2.47 8.11
CA LEU A 211 -7.16 -1.79 6.83
C LEU A 211 -6.84 -2.63 5.59
N MET A 212 -6.38 -3.88 5.72
CA MET A 212 -6.03 -4.75 4.60
C MET A 212 -7.06 -4.79 3.45
N PRO A 213 -8.38 -4.92 3.70
CA PRO A 213 -9.36 -4.90 2.60
C PRO A 213 -9.40 -3.57 1.86
N TYR A 214 -9.22 -2.43 2.56
CA TYR A 214 -9.11 -1.13 1.90
C TYR A 214 -7.81 -1.04 1.08
N LEU A 215 -6.67 -1.38 1.68
CA LEU A 215 -5.36 -1.28 1.02
C LEU A 215 -5.33 -2.15 -0.25
N TYR A 216 -5.81 -3.39 -0.17
CA TYR A 216 -5.89 -4.32 -1.29
C TYR A 216 -6.83 -3.82 -2.40
N SER A 217 -7.94 -3.16 -2.03
CA SER A 217 -8.83 -2.53 -2.99
C SER A 217 -8.17 -1.40 -3.76
N VAL A 218 -7.31 -0.60 -3.12
CA VAL A 218 -6.55 0.45 -3.81
C VAL A 218 -5.51 -0.15 -4.78
N PHE A 219 -4.90 -1.29 -4.44
CA PHE A 219 -4.06 -2.05 -5.38
C PHE A 219 -4.85 -2.54 -6.60
N TRP A 220 -6.07 -3.02 -6.38
CA TRP A 220 -6.98 -3.39 -7.47
C TRP A 220 -7.36 -2.17 -8.33
N GLU A 221 -7.68 -1.02 -7.73
CA GLU A 221 -7.97 0.21 -8.49
C GLU A 221 -6.79 0.63 -9.36
N HIS A 222 -5.57 0.51 -8.83
CA HIS A 222 -4.36 0.73 -9.62
C HIS A 222 -4.26 -0.25 -10.78
N HIS A 223 -4.44 -1.54 -10.53
CA HIS A 223 -4.38 -2.58 -11.56
C HIS A 223 -5.44 -2.37 -12.66
N ARG A 224 -6.67 -2.01 -12.28
CA ARG A 224 -7.82 -1.88 -13.16
C ARG A 224 -7.87 -0.57 -13.93
N TYR A 225 -7.58 0.55 -13.26
CA TYR A 225 -7.79 1.90 -13.78
C TYR A 225 -6.48 2.70 -13.94
N GLY A 226 -5.36 2.21 -13.42
CA GLY A 226 -4.07 2.91 -13.49
C GLY A 226 -3.92 4.06 -12.48
N PHE A 227 -4.86 4.23 -11.54
CA PHE A 227 -4.73 5.26 -10.51
C PHE A 227 -3.52 4.98 -9.59
N PRO A 228 -2.72 6.00 -9.23
CA PRO A 228 -1.66 5.84 -8.23
C PRO A 228 -2.23 5.41 -6.87
N ILE A 229 -1.47 4.58 -6.15
CA ILE A 229 -1.84 4.15 -4.78
C ILE A 229 -1.61 5.31 -3.81
N LEU A 230 -0.42 5.90 -3.83
CA LEU A 230 -0.13 7.15 -3.13
C LEU A 230 -0.44 8.32 -4.07
N ARG A 231 -1.39 9.16 -3.67
CA ARG A 231 -1.89 10.31 -4.44
C ARG A 231 -1.49 11.62 -3.73
N PRO A 232 -0.44 12.31 -4.21
CA PRO A 232 -0.01 13.59 -3.64
C PRO A 232 -1.11 14.65 -3.73
N LEU A 233 -1.07 15.67 -2.87
CA LEU A 233 -2.08 16.74 -2.87
C LEU A 233 -2.24 17.44 -4.21
N VAL A 234 -1.13 17.68 -4.93
CA VAL A 234 -1.17 18.27 -6.28
C VAL A 234 -1.99 17.44 -7.26
N MET A 235 -2.09 16.11 -7.08
CA MET A 235 -2.94 15.26 -7.92
C MET A 235 -4.42 15.38 -7.57
N LEU A 236 -4.74 15.65 -6.29
CA LEU A 236 -6.11 15.81 -5.82
C LEU A 236 -6.69 17.18 -6.19
N GLU A 237 -5.85 18.22 -6.22
CA GLU A 237 -6.24 19.60 -6.49
C GLU A 237 -5.21 20.33 -7.36
N GLN A 238 -5.16 19.99 -8.64
CA GLN A 238 -4.21 20.58 -9.60
C GLN A 238 -4.41 22.10 -9.79
N GLU A 239 -5.64 22.57 -9.64
CA GLU A 239 -6.01 23.99 -9.81
C GLU A 239 -5.47 24.88 -8.68
N ASN A 240 -5.12 24.30 -7.53
CA ASN A 240 -4.51 25.04 -6.43
C ASN A 240 -2.99 24.95 -6.51
N ILE A 241 -2.37 25.94 -7.16
CA ILE A 241 -0.91 26.00 -7.39
C ILE A 241 -0.10 25.86 -6.10
N SER A 242 -0.60 26.35 -4.96
CA SER A 242 0.11 26.25 -3.69
C SER A 242 0.34 24.80 -3.25
N ASN A 243 -0.51 23.86 -3.68
CA ASN A 243 -0.37 22.44 -3.38
C ASN A 243 0.84 21.79 -4.07
N SER A 244 1.42 22.42 -5.10
CA SER A 244 2.67 21.92 -5.72
C SER A 244 3.87 21.93 -4.77
N PHE A 245 3.83 22.77 -3.73
CA PHE A 245 4.84 22.85 -2.68
C PHE A 245 4.56 21.94 -1.48
N ARG A 246 3.37 21.35 -1.40
CA ARG A 246 2.99 20.42 -0.32
C ARG A 246 3.37 19.00 -0.72
N GLN A 247 4.50 18.55 -0.19
CA GLN A 247 5.12 17.27 -0.56
C GLN A 247 4.99 16.20 0.52
N ASP A 248 4.55 16.57 1.71
CA ASP A 248 4.59 15.69 2.87
C ASP A 248 3.29 14.88 2.99
N GLU A 249 2.13 15.49 2.75
CA GLU A 249 0.82 14.85 2.80
C GLU A 249 0.45 14.14 1.49
N PHE A 250 -0.24 13.00 1.62
CA PHE A 250 -0.75 12.24 0.49
C PHE A 250 -2.02 11.48 0.87
N CYS A 251 -2.88 11.19 -0.10
CA CYS A 251 -3.92 10.18 0.09
C CYS A 251 -3.38 8.79 -0.25
N TYR A 252 -3.68 7.80 0.59
CA TYR A 252 -3.63 6.39 0.19
C TYR A 252 -4.97 6.07 -0.48
N GLY A 253 -4.97 5.79 -1.78
CA GLY A 253 -6.18 5.86 -2.60
C GLY A 253 -6.69 7.30 -2.67
N ASP A 254 -8.01 7.50 -2.57
CA ASP A 254 -8.62 8.83 -2.46
C ASP A 254 -9.47 9.03 -1.19
N LYS A 255 -9.48 8.06 -0.26
CA LYS A 255 -10.32 8.12 0.94
C LYS A 255 -9.55 8.47 2.20
N LEU A 256 -8.30 8.03 2.33
CA LEU A 256 -7.48 8.23 3.52
C LEU A 256 -6.36 9.24 3.25
N LEU A 257 -6.49 10.45 3.79
CA LEU A 257 -5.42 11.45 3.79
C LEU A 257 -4.47 11.20 4.96
N ILE A 258 -3.20 11.04 4.63
CA ILE A 258 -2.11 10.72 5.57
C ILE A 258 -1.19 11.93 5.69
N CYS A 259 -0.95 12.37 6.92
CA CYS A 259 -0.12 13.54 7.22
C CYS A 259 1.02 13.14 8.19
N PRO A 260 2.10 12.51 7.70
CA PRO A 260 3.13 11.88 8.54
C PRO A 260 3.95 12.87 9.37
N VAL A 261 4.35 12.54 10.61
CA VAL A 261 5.27 13.41 11.35
C VAL A 261 6.71 13.15 10.89
N LEU A 262 7.37 14.18 10.36
CA LEU A 262 8.68 14.08 9.69
C LEU A 262 9.79 14.89 10.39
N GLU A 263 9.54 15.35 11.61
CA GLU A 263 10.47 16.16 12.39
C GLU A 263 10.58 15.60 13.82
N GLN A 264 11.80 15.60 14.36
CA GLN A 264 12.09 15.10 15.71
C GLN A 264 11.41 15.94 16.78
N GLY A 265 10.84 15.30 17.79
CA GLY A 265 10.20 15.93 18.94
C GLY A 265 8.86 16.62 18.64
N ALA A 266 8.35 16.52 17.41
CA ALA A 266 7.09 17.17 17.04
C ALA A 266 5.89 16.47 17.71
N ILE A 267 5.06 17.26 18.41
CA ILE A 267 3.83 16.82 19.09
C ILE A 267 2.56 17.35 18.41
N SER A 268 2.72 18.17 17.38
CA SER A 268 1.66 18.69 16.52
C SER A 268 2.26 19.07 15.17
N ARG A 269 1.44 19.21 14.15
CA ARG A 269 1.86 19.75 12.85
C ARG A 269 0.74 20.53 12.18
N LYS A 270 1.14 21.43 11.27
CA LYS A 270 0.20 22.01 10.31
C LYS A 270 -0.11 20.98 9.23
N VAL A 271 -1.38 20.89 8.86
CA VAL A 271 -1.88 20.04 7.78
C VAL A 271 -2.81 20.86 6.90
N TYR A 272 -2.75 20.65 5.60
CA TYR A 272 -3.75 21.16 4.67
C TYR A 272 -4.71 20.04 4.29
N LEU A 273 -6.01 20.32 4.40
CA LEU A 273 -7.05 19.41 3.93
C LEU A 273 -7.52 19.87 2.55
N PRO A 274 -7.46 19.05 1.49
CA PRO A 274 -8.05 19.39 0.19
C PRO A 274 -9.55 19.66 0.29
N LYS A 275 -10.15 20.37 -0.67
CA LYS A 275 -11.58 20.65 -0.70
C LYS A 275 -12.43 19.40 -0.52
N GLY A 276 -13.51 19.56 0.24
CA GLY A 276 -14.41 18.49 0.65
C GLY A 276 -14.60 18.51 2.17
N THR A 277 -15.25 17.49 2.71
CA THR A 277 -15.38 17.31 4.16
C THR A 277 -14.54 16.13 4.60
N TRP A 278 -13.87 16.26 5.73
CA TRP A 278 -12.92 15.28 6.25
C TRP A 278 -13.23 14.95 7.70
N TYR A 279 -13.18 13.67 8.04
CA TYR A 279 -13.29 13.18 9.41
C TYR A 279 -11.90 12.86 9.92
N ASN A 280 -11.50 13.40 11.07
CA ASN A 280 -10.31 12.94 11.76
C ASN A 280 -10.48 11.44 12.08
N PHE A 281 -9.52 10.62 11.63
CA PHE A 281 -9.59 9.16 11.72
C PHE A 281 -9.71 8.66 13.18
N TRP A 282 -9.12 9.38 14.13
CA TRP A 282 -9.05 8.96 15.53
C TRP A 282 -10.23 9.47 16.37
N THR A 283 -10.67 10.71 16.11
CA THR A 283 -11.65 11.41 16.94
C THR A 283 -13.02 11.52 16.30
N ASN A 284 -13.15 11.24 15.00
CA ASN A 284 -14.31 11.52 14.16
C ASN A 284 -14.70 13.02 14.09
N GLU A 285 -13.81 13.93 14.53
CA GLU A 285 -14.01 15.37 14.35
C GLU A 285 -14.14 15.71 12.86
N VAL A 286 -15.17 16.49 12.52
CA VAL A 286 -15.44 16.91 11.14
C VAL A 286 -14.76 18.23 10.85
N LEU A 287 -13.91 18.26 9.83
CA LEU A 287 -13.17 19.42 9.38
C LEU A 287 -13.50 19.76 7.92
N GLU A 288 -13.48 21.05 7.62
CA GLU A 288 -13.75 21.57 6.29
C GLU A 288 -12.46 21.66 5.47
N GLY A 289 -12.48 21.03 4.30
CA GLY A 289 -11.41 21.10 3.32
C GLY A 289 -11.21 22.50 2.74
N GLY A 290 -10.08 22.69 2.05
CA GLY A 290 -9.64 23.99 1.54
C GLY A 290 -8.91 24.84 2.59
N ASN A 291 -8.72 24.32 3.81
CA ASN A 291 -8.14 25.05 4.95
C ASN A 291 -6.90 24.35 5.53
N GLU A 292 -6.10 25.11 6.27
CA GLU A 292 -5.01 24.59 7.10
C GLU A 292 -5.44 24.47 8.56
N TYR A 293 -5.00 23.41 9.22
CA TYR A 293 -5.25 23.14 10.63
C TYR A 293 -3.95 22.80 11.34
N THR A 294 -3.80 23.23 12.60
CA THR A 294 -2.77 22.69 13.50
C THR A 294 -3.38 21.51 14.24
N VAL A 295 -2.84 20.32 14.04
CA VAL A 295 -3.42 19.08 14.56
C VAL A 295 -2.42 18.40 15.49
N GLU A 296 -2.92 17.86 16.59
CA GLU A 296 -2.13 17.09 17.54
C GLU A 296 -1.54 15.84 16.88
N ALA A 297 -0.27 15.59 17.15
CA ALA A 297 0.52 14.54 16.54
C ALA A 297 1.51 13.98 17.57
N LYS A 298 1.03 13.62 18.77
CA LYS A 298 1.84 12.93 19.80
C LYS A 298 2.49 11.66 19.24
N ILE A 299 3.51 11.13 19.91
CA ILE A 299 4.26 9.97 19.41
C ILE A 299 3.38 8.73 19.20
N ASP A 300 2.29 8.58 19.93
CA ASP A 300 1.33 7.48 19.82
C ASP A 300 0.23 7.70 18.76
N SER A 301 0.28 8.81 18.01
CA SER A 301 -0.72 9.17 17.00
C SER A 301 -0.09 9.83 15.77
N MET A 302 -0.77 9.77 14.64
CA MET A 302 -0.39 10.44 13.40
C MET A 302 -1.63 11.08 12.78
N PRO A 303 -1.61 12.37 12.41
CA PRO A 303 -2.77 13.00 11.80
C PRO A 303 -3.19 12.28 10.52
N MET A 304 -4.45 11.85 10.50
CA MET A 304 -5.05 11.07 9.42
C MET A 304 -6.51 11.46 9.29
N PHE A 305 -7.01 11.51 8.06
CA PHE A 305 -8.37 11.96 7.79
C PHE A 305 -9.06 11.06 6.76
N VAL A 306 -10.35 10.81 6.98
CA VAL A 306 -11.22 10.06 6.09
C VAL A 306 -12.13 11.02 5.33
N ARG A 307 -12.18 10.91 4.02
CA ARG A 307 -13.08 11.73 3.21
C ARG A 307 -14.54 11.41 3.54
N ALA A 308 -15.36 12.42 3.75
CA ALA A 308 -16.80 12.24 3.97
C ALA A 308 -17.45 11.47 2.81
N GLY A 309 -18.41 10.60 3.12
CA GLY A 309 -19.08 9.72 2.15
C GLY A 309 -18.36 8.40 1.90
N SER A 310 -17.19 8.20 2.51
CA SER A 310 -16.42 6.97 2.36
C SER A 310 -17.01 5.81 3.14
N VAL A 311 -16.81 4.61 2.63
CA VAL A 311 -16.95 3.35 3.36
C VAL A 311 -15.56 2.71 3.43
N ILE A 312 -15.02 2.58 4.64
CA ILE A 312 -13.71 1.96 4.89
C ILE A 312 -13.93 0.58 5.51
N PRO A 313 -13.69 -0.51 4.77
CA PRO A 313 -13.79 -1.86 5.32
C PRO A 313 -12.60 -2.16 6.23
N GLU A 314 -12.84 -2.93 7.29
CA GLU A 314 -11.81 -3.47 8.17
C GLU A 314 -11.99 -4.98 8.40
N TYR A 315 -10.86 -5.68 8.46
CA TYR A 315 -10.75 -7.05 8.95
C TYR A 315 -10.36 -7.09 10.43
N PRO A 316 -10.58 -8.21 11.12
CA PRO A 316 -10.03 -8.39 12.46
C PRO A 316 -8.50 -8.38 12.43
N VAL A 317 -7.89 -7.97 13.55
CA VAL A 317 -6.43 -8.01 13.73
C VAL A 317 -5.93 -9.44 13.66
N MET A 318 -4.86 -9.64 12.88
CA MET A 318 -4.16 -10.91 12.68
C MET A 318 -2.65 -10.70 12.68
N GLN A 319 -1.88 -11.72 13.05
CA GLN A 319 -0.41 -11.72 13.06
C GLN A 319 0.19 -11.91 11.65
N TYR A 320 -0.57 -12.56 10.76
CA TYR A 320 -0.27 -12.69 9.33
C TYR A 320 -1.57 -12.84 8.54
N VAL A 321 -1.54 -12.58 7.23
CA VAL A 321 -2.71 -12.72 6.35
C VAL A 321 -3.19 -14.17 6.38
N ASP A 322 -4.50 -14.38 6.60
CA ASP A 322 -5.16 -15.68 6.75
C ASP A 322 -4.91 -16.45 8.07
N GLU A 323 -4.36 -15.81 9.12
CA GLU A 323 -4.26 -16.44 10.46
C GLU A 323 -5.64 -16.87 11.00
N LYS A 324 -6.67 -16.06 10.77
CA LYS A 324 -8.04 -16.30 11.23
C LYS A 324 -9.01 -16.27 10.06
N ALA A 325 -10.03 -17.12 10.11
CA ALA A 325 -11.14 -17.03 9.19
C ALA A 325 -11.89 -15.71 9.40
N ILE A 326 -12.13 -14.97 8.31
CA ILE A 326 -12.94 -13.75 8.34
C ILE A 326 -14.41 -14.17 8.38
N THR A 327 -15.04 -14.02 9.55
CA THR A 327 -16.46 -14.34 9.77
C THR A 327 -17.36 -13.11 9.69
N GLU A 328 -16.77 -11.93 9.77
CA GLU A 328 -17.45 -10.63 9.75
C GLU A 328 -16.48 -9.55 9.24
N VAL A 329 -17.01 -8.59 8.49
CA VAL A 329 -16.27 -7.41 8.04
C VAL A 329 -16.87 -6.17 8.69
N VAL A 330 -16.03 -5.30 9.23
CA VAL A 330 -16.48 -4.03 9.79
C VAL A 330 -16.53 -3.00 8.66
N LEU A 331 -17.65 -2.31 8.50
CA LEU A 331 -17.78 -1.18 7.58
C LEU A 331 -17.86 0.12 8.37
N ASN A 332 -16.82 0.95 8.28
CA ASN A 332 -16.82 2.30 8.82
C ASN A 332 -17.36 3.27 7.76
N ILE A 333 -18.55 3.84 8.02
CA ILE A 333 -19.37 4.55 7.04
C ILE A 333 -19.49 6.01 7.48
N TYR A 334 -18.97 6.92 6.65
CA TYR A 334 -18.86 8.34 6.99
C TYR A 334 -19.95 9.16 6.31
N GLN A 335 -20.73 9.92 7.08
CA GLN A 335 -21.78 10.79 6.56
C GLN A 335 -21.26 11.81 5.54
N SER A 336 -22.02 12.02 4.46
CA SER A 336 -21.83 13.13 3.52
C SER A 336 -23.16 13.54 2.89
N ASP A 337 -23.25 14.80 2.49
CA ASP A 337 -24.34 15.38 1.67
C ASP A 337 -24.09 15.25 0.15
N TYR A 338 -22.90 14.81 -0.25
CA TYR A 338 -22.53 14.47 -1.61
C TYR A 338 -22.20 12.98 -1.76
N GLU A 339 -22.24 12.48 -2.99
CA GLU A 339 -21.97 11.06 -3.26
C GLU A 339 -20.47 10.80 -3.44
N VAL A 340 -19.94 9.81 -2.72
CA VAL A 340 -18.60 9.27 -2.90
C VAL A 340 -18.69 7.78 -3.15
N ASN A 341 -17.98 7.30 -4.18
CA ASN A 341 -17.83 5.88 -4.45
C ASN A 341 -16.73 5.30 -3.58
N SER A 342 -17.02 4.24 -2.84
CA SER A 342 -16.01 3.43 -2.14
C SER A 342 -16.03 2.01 -2.66
N TYR A 343 -14.88 1.35 -2.69
CA TYR A 343 -14.74 0.01 -3.25
C TYR A 343 -14.16 -0.95 -2.21
N MET A 344 -14.64 -2.20 -2.27
CA MET A 344 -14.02 -3.35 -1.62
C MET A 344 -13.85 -4.44 -2.68
N TYR A 345 -12.60 -4.84 -2.92
CA TYR A 345 -12.25 -5.90 -3.86
C TYR A 345 -11.70 -7.11 -3.11
N GLU A 346 -12.20 -8.29 -3.46
CA GLU A 346 -11.81 -9.56 -2.86
C GLU A 346 -11.58 -10.61 -3.95
N ASP A 347 -10.54 -11.42 -3.81
CA ASP A 347 -10.29 -12.59 -4.65
C ASP A 347 -9.60 -13.67 -3.81
N HIS A 348 -9.05 -14.70 -4.44
CA HIS A 348 -8.30 -15.76 -3.77
C HIS A 348 -6.96 -15.30 -3.15
N GLY A 349 -6.59 -14.02 -3.23
CA GLY A 349 -5.43 -13.43 -2.57
C GLY A 349 -4.10 -13.65 -3.29
N ASP A 350 -3.81 -14.90 -3.71
CA ASP A 350 -2.52 -15.26 -4.29
C ASP A 350 -2.61 -15.92 -5.68
N THR A 351 -3.80 -16.26 -6.20
CA THR A 351 -3.92 -16.94 -7.50
C THR A 351 -4.24 -16.01 -8.67
N PHE A 352 -4.18 -16.53 -9.89
CA PHE A 352 -4.63 -15.85 -11.12
C PHE A 352 -6.14 -16.05 -11.43
N ALA A 353 -6.94 -16.56 -10.49
CA ALA A 353 -8.36 -16.86 -10.73
C ALA A 353 -9.18 -15.62 -11.16
N PHE A 354 -8.76 -14.42 -10.75
CA PHE A 354 -9.38 -13.16 -11.18
C PHE A 354 -9.30 -12.94 -12.70
N GLU A 355 -8.34 -13.54 -13.41
CA GLU A 355 -8.26 -13.49 -14.89
C GLU A 355 -9.44 -14.24 -15.56
N GLN A 356 -10.19 -15.02 -14.79
CA GLN A 356 -11.38 -15.79 -15.20
C GLN A 356 -12.66 -15.24 -14.54
N ASP A 357 -12.66 -13.96 -14.15
CA ASP A 357 -13.77 -13.29 -13.47
C ASP A 357 -14.13 -13.86 -12.08
N ILE A 358 -13.23 -14.68 -11.49
CA ILE A 358 -13.36 -15.19 -10.11
C ILE A 358 -12.75 -14.16 -9.15
N TYR A 359 -13.51 -13.08 -8.96
CA TYR A 359 -13.28 -12.02 -7.99
C TYR A 359 -14.62 -11.51 -7.46
N LEU A 360 -14.60 -10.63 -6.48
CA LEU A 360 -15.76 -9.91 -5.98
C LEU A 360 -15.43 -8.43 -5.85
N GLU A 361 -16.10 -7.60 -6.63
CA GLU A 361 -16.07 -6.15 -6.52
C GLU A 361 -17.36 -5.68 -5.84
N LYS A 362 -17.21 -4.91 -4.77
CA LYS A 362 -18.31 -4.23 -4.10
C LYS A 362 -18.11 -2.74 -4.20
N LYS A 363 -19.14 -2.06 -4.70
CA LYS A 363 -19.20 -0.62 -4.77
C LYS A 363 -20.23 -0.11 -3.78
N PHE A 364 -19.82 0.81 -2.92
CA PHE A 364 -20.67 1.50 -1.96
C PHE A 364 -20.87 2.96 -2.35
N THR A 365 -22.08 3.48 -2.18
CA THR A 365 -22.36 4.92 -2.22
C THR A 365 -23.10 5.34 -0.96
N VAL A 366 -22.69 6.48 -0.42
CA VAL A 366 -23.28 7.07 0.79
C VAL A 366 -23.84 8.44 0.45
N LYS A 367 -25.05 8.73 0.93
CA LYS A 367 -25.67 10.05 0.85
C LYS A 367 -26.61 10.24 2.03
N ALA A 368 -26.53 11.39 2.69
CA ALA A 368 -27.39 11.71 3.82
C ALA A 368 -27.82 13.18 3.81
N ASP A 369 -29.02 13.42 4.31
CA ASP A 369 -29.57 14.73 4.60
C ASP A 369 -30.00 14.83 6.09
N GLN A 370 -30.88 15.78 6.42
CA GLN A 370 -31.34 16.02 7.78
C GLN A 370 -32.31 14.95 8.32
N GLN A 371 -32.82 14.05 7.47
CA GLN A 371 -33.85 13.07 7.84
C GLN A 371 -33.52 11.64 7.39
N LEU A 372 -32.74 11.49 6.32
CA LEU A 372 -32.41 10.20 5.73
C LEU A 372 -30.88 10.07 5.58
N PHE A 373 -30.35 8.92 6.01
CA PHE A 373 -29.02 8.45 5.64
C PHE A 373 -29.19 7.19 4.79
N LYS A 374 -28.64 7.23 3.57
CA LYS A 374 -28.76 6.15 2.59
C LYS A 374 -27.40 5.58 2.25
N ILE A 375 -27.31 4.25 2.26
CA ILE A 375 -26.13 3.48 1.80
C ILE A 375 -26.62 2.52 0.72
N ASN A 376 -26.00 2.53 -0.44
CA ASN A 376 -26.26 1.54 -1.48
C ASN A 376 -25.03 0.68 -1.69
N GLN A 377 -25.26 -0.59 -2.02
CA GLN A 377 -24.20 -1.52 -2.43
C GLN A 377 -24.56 -2.13 -3.79
N ARG A 378 -23.57 -2.21 -4.67
CA ARG A 378 -23.59 -3.05 -5.86
C ARG A 378 -22.47 -4.07 -5.78
N ILE A 379 -22.76 -5.30 -6.17
CA ILE A 379 -21.83 -6.42 -6.15
C ILE A 379 -21.64 -6.93 -7.59
N GLU A 380 -20.40 -7.23 -7.97
CA GLU A 380 -20.03 -7.80 -9.27
C GLU A 380 -18.93 -8.87 -9.10
N GLY A 381 -18.98 -9.94 -9.90
CA GLY A 381 -18.00 -11.04 -9.87
C GLY A 381 -18.54 -12.35 -9.30
N LEU A 382 -17.72 -13.40 -9.34
CA LEU A 382 -18.09 -14.79 -9.03
C LEU A 382 -17.44 -15.35 -7.76
N TYR A 383 -16.56 -14.60 -7.10
CA TYR A 383 -15.94 -15.03 -5.84
C TYR A 383 -16.92 -14.89 -4.66
N THR A 384 -16.94 -15.88 -3.77
CA THR A 384 -17.78 -15.86 -2.57
C THR A 384 -16.91 -15.84 -1.32
N PRO A 385 -16.89 -14.74 -0.54
CA PRO A 385 -16.12 -14.66 0.68
C PRO A 385 -16.83 -15.42 1.82
N ASN A 386 -16.05 -15.83 2.82
CA ASN A 386 -16.49 -16.75 3.88
C ASN A 386 -17.38 -16.12 4.98
N TYR A 387 -17.44 -14.79 5.10
CA TYR A 387 -18.31 -14.12 6.07
C TYR A 387 -19.71 -13.94 5.52
N GLU A 388 -20.72 -13.80 6.38
CA GLU A 388 -22.12 -13.54 5.96
C GLU A 388 -22.62 -12.13 6.31
N PHE A 389 -21.96 -11.46 7.25
CA PHE A 389 -22.43 -10.20 7.82
C PHE A 389 -21.40 -9.09 7.73
N TYR A 390 -21.92 -7.86 7.69
CA TYR A 390 -21.19 -6.66 8.04
C TYR A 390 -21.59 -6.18 9.43
N SER A 391 -20.60 -5.73 10.20
CA SER A 391 -20.80 -4.83 11.34
C SER A 391 -20.66 -3.39 10.84
N CYS A 392 -21.76 -2.64 10.81
CA CYS A 392 -21.79 -1.27 10.33
C CYS A 392 -21.55 -0.30 11.48
N ASN A 393 -20.52 0.55 11.35
CA ASN A 393 -20.27 1.71 12.19
C ASN A 393 -20.58 2.95 11.35
N VAL A 394 -21.64 3.68 11.70
CA VAL A 394 -22.06 4.88 10.95
C VAL A 394 -21.72 6.13 11.75
N MET A 395 -20.78 6.91 11.22
CA MET A 395 -20.29 8.15 11.81
C MET A 395 -21.06 9.35 11.28
N GLY A 396 -21.27 10.34 12.14
CA GLY A 396 -21.77 11.66 11.73
C GLY A 396 -23.28 11.71 11.45
N VAL A 397 -24.09 10.84 12.06
CA VAL A 397 -25.55 10.94 11.97
C VAL A 397 -26.02 12.22 12.68
N LYS A 398 -26.67 13.12 11.92
CA LYS A 398 -27.06 14.48 12.38
C LYS A 398 -28.49 14.57 12.92
N PHE A 399 -29.18 13.45 13.08
CA PHE A 399 -30.56 13.38 13.54
C PHE A 399 -30.75 12.20 14.50
N GLN A 400 -31.83 12.22 15.27
CA GLN A 400 -32.18 11.10 16.14
C GLN A 400 -32.63 9.91 15.29
N VAL A 401 -31.93 8.79 15.39
CA VAL A 401 -32.29 7.55 14.69
C VAL A 401 -33.56 6.97 15.31
N LYS A 402 -34.61 6.79 14.49
CA LYS A 402 -35.86 6.13 14.90
C LYS A 402 -35.98 4.74 14.30
N LYS A 403 -35.50 4.56 13.09
CA LYS A 403 -35.67 3.33 12.31
C LYS A 403 -34.48 3.10 11.38
N ILE A 404 -34.13 1.83 11.21
CA ILE A 404 -33.17 1.37 10.20
C ILE A 404 -33.87 0.34 9.33
N ILE A 405 -33.80 0.49 8.02
CA ILE A 405 -34.36 -0.43 7.03
C ILE A 405 -33.22 -0.95 6.16
N VAL A 406 -33.07 -2.28 6.08
CA VAL A 406 -32.15 -2.97 5.17
C VAL A 406 -32.98 -3.81 4.21
N ASP A 407 -32.94 -3.51 2.91
CA ASP A 407 -33.71 -4.20 1.86
C ASP A 407 -35.20 -4.44 2.22
N ASN A 408 -35.88 -3.39 2.67
CA ASN A 408 -37.28 -3.38 3.14
C ASN A 408 -37.57 -4.12 4.45
N LYS A 409 -36.55 -4.56 5.19
CA LYS A 409 -36.70 -5.15 6.53
C LYS A 409 -36.16 -4.21 7.59
N GLU A 410 -36.95 -4.01 8.64
CA GLU A 410 -36.54 -3.20 9.77
C GLU A 410 -35.50 -3.94 10.62
N VAL A 411 -34.43 -3.24 11.00
CA VAL A 411 -33.41 -3.73 11.93
C VAL A 411 -33.77 -3.24 13.33
N SER A 412 -34.08 -4.17 14.23
CA SER A 412 -34.41 -3.85 15.62
C SER A 412 -33.20 -3.80 16.54
N ASP A 413 -32.10 -4.46 16.17
CA ASP A 413 -30.88 -4.55 16.99
C ASP A 413 -29.84 -3.53 16.49
N PHE A 414 -29.92 -2.33 17.06
CA PHE A 414 -28.95 -1.26 16.87
C PHE A 414 -28.74 -0.49 18.17
N HIS A 415 -27.58 0.12 18.32
CA HIS A 415 -27.29 1.02 19.43
C HIS A 415 -26.40 2.17 18.98
N ILE A 416 -26.38 3.24 19.76
CA ILE A 416 -25.49 4.39 19.56
C ILE A 416 -24.52 4.41 20.74
N ASP A 417 -23.22 4.49 20.47
CA ASP A 417 -22.19 4.54 21.51
C ASP A 417 -22.00 5.95 22.10
N ASP A 418 -21.13 6.07 23.10
CA ASP A 418 -20.81 7.35 23.77
C ASP A 418 -20.13 8.38 22.85
N LYS A 419 -19.64 7.94 21.68
CA LYS A 419 -19.06 8.79 20.63
C LYS A 419 -20.07 9.14 19.54
N ASN A 420 -21.35 8.84 19.76
CA ASN A 420 -22.45 9.05 18.83
C ASN A 420 -22.26 8.31 17.49
N ILE A 421 -21.62 7.13 17.54
CA ILE A 421 -21.50 6.21 16.40
C ILE A 421 -22.67 5.24 16.46
N LEU A 422 -23.40 5.10 15.35
CA LEU A 422 -24.48 4.13 15.23
C LEU A 422 -23.91 2.77 14.82
N HIS A 423 -24.28 1.73 15.57
CA HIS A 423 -23.86 0.35 15.35
C HIS A 423 -25.06 -0.56 15.06
N PHE A 424 -24.94 -1.36 14.00
CA PHE A 424 -25.89 -2.43 13.68
C PHE A 424 -25.22 -3.47 12.78
N LYS A 425 -25.88 -4.62 12.58
CA LYS A 425 -25.42 -5.65 11.63
C LYS A 425 -26.35 -5.77 10.43
N CYS A 426 -25.78 -6.11 9.28
CA CYS A 426 -26.55 -6.42 8.07
C CYS A 426 -25.91 -7.56 7.27
N LEU A 427 -26.66 -8.15 6.35
CA LEU A 427 -26.14 -9.19 5.46
C LEU A 427 -25.15 -8.60 4.44
N LYS A 428 -24.10 -9.34 4.10
CA LYS A 428 -23.11 -8.92 3.09
C LYS A 428 -23.70 -8.60 1.72
N THR A 429 -24.88 -9.17 1.43
CA THR A 429 -25.59 -9.06 0.14
C THR A 429 -26.59 -7.92 0.07
N PHE A 430 -26.60 -7.00 1.05
CA PHE A 430 -27.57 -5.91 1.05
C PHE A 430 -27.50 -5.09 -0.24
N THR A 431 -28.62 -4.51 -0.67
CA THR A 431 -28.64 -3.58 -1.80
C THR A 431 -28.80 -2.14 -1.35
N GLU A 432 -29.62 -1.92 -0.33
CA GLU A 432 -29.94 -0.60 0.19
C GLU A 432 -30.14 -0.63 1.72
N ILE A 433 -29.57 0.38 2.39
CA ILE A 433 -29.80 0.69 3.80
C ILE A 433 -30.33 2.11 3.90
N GLN A 434 -31.40 2.30 4.67
CA GLN A 434 -31.97 3.59 5.03
C GLN A 434 -32.00 3.74 6.54
N ILE A 435 -31.42 4.82 7.08
CA ILE A 435 -31.51 5.21 8.48
C ILE A 435 -32.35 6.48 8.53
N LEU A 436 -33.41 6.47 9.33
CA LEU A 436 -34.50 7.45 9.27
C LEU A 436 -34.71 8.14 10.61
N SER A 437 -35.11 9.40 10.56
CA SER A 437 -35.52 10.20 11.72
C SER A 437 -37.02 10.09 12.06
N LEU A 438 -37.84 9.47 11.19
CA LEU A 438 -39.29 9.35 11.29
C LEU A 438 -39.79 7.94 10.99
#